data_AF-A0A432SV65-F1
#
_entry.id   AF-A0A432SV65-F1
#
_cell.length_a   1.000
_cell.length_b   1.000
_cell.length_c   1.000
_cell.angle_alpha   90.00
_cell.angle_beta   90.00
_cell.angle_gamma   90.00
#
_symmetry.space_group_name_H-M   'P 1'
#
loop_
_entity.id
_entity.type
_entity.pdbx_description
1 polymer ?
#
loop_
_entity_poly.entity_id
_entity_poly.type
_entity_poly.pdbx_seq_one_letter_code
_entity_poly.pdbx_strand_id
1 'polypeptide(L)'
;MVKIGLVAVSFLLIVGCSSKDEQALMQNYESNKMYYKKLQKTEKTQLMQNGVTKVLLTATYLNNTYANQSIFNHDKNATEDFIIGIYNEDKENQILVNHDFSLTLGGKDALNMKSIPKGSPLLKDIGFISEWSKFYLVHFPHMNKKKFKLIIDSEIYGKGTLEFAKVAKYVFEKQNSIF
;
A
#
# COMPACT_ATOMS: atom_id res chain seq x y z
N MET A 1 -37.05 38.62 -26.44
CA MET A 1 -35.64 38.98 -26.18
C MET A 1 -35.23 38.83 -24.71
N VAL A 2 -36.08 39.13 -23.71
CA VAL A 2 -35.77 39.00 -22.26
C VAL A 2 -35.44 37.56 -21.81
N LYS A 3 -36.08 36.54 -22.39
CA LYS A 3 -35.86 35.13 -22.01
C LYS A 3 -34.47 34.58 -22.38
N ILE A 4 -33.80 35.13 -23.40
CA ILE A 4 -32.46 34.69 -23.83
C ILE A 4 -31.38 35.30 -22.94
N GLY A 5 -31.57 36.54 -22.46
CA GLY A 5 -30.65 37.18 -21.52
C GLY A 5 -30.60 36.46 -20.16
N LEU A 6 -31.73 35.94 -19.68
CA LEU A 6 -31.78 35.21 -18.40
C LEU A 6 -31.00 33.88 -18.45
N VAL A 7 -31.04 33.17 -19.59
CA VAL A 7 -30.31 31.90 -19.79
C VAL A 7 -28.80 32.13 -19.90
N ALA A 8 -28.38 33.23 -20.54
CA ALA A 8 -26.96 33.58 -20.65
C ALA A 8 -26.33 33.94 -19.28
N VAL A 9 -27.09 34.59 -18.38
CA VAL A 9 -26.63 34.91 -17.02
C VAL A 9 -26.50 33.65 -16.15
N SER A 10 -27.39 32.66 -16.32
CA SER A 10 -27.28 31.39 -15.60
C SER A 10 -26.05 30.55 -16.00
N PHE A 11 -25.59 30.63 -17.26
CA PHE A 11 -24.36 29.94 -17.70
C PHE A 11 -23.07 30.57 -17.14
N LEU A 12 -23.07 31.89 -16.91
CA LEU A 12 -21.91 32.62 -16.37
C LEU A 12 -21.61 32.30 -14.89
N LEU A 13 -22.60 31.78 -14.13
CA LEU A 13 -22.41 31.43 -12.72
C LEU A 13 -21.70 30.08 -12.51
N ILE A 14 -21.57 29.24 -13.55
CA ILE A 14 -21.01 27.88 -13.43
C ILE A 14 -19.50 27.86 -13.77
N VAL A 15 -19.01 28.82 -14.55
CA VAL A 15 -17.60 28.90 -14.99
C VAL A 15 -16.65 29.53 -13.97
N GLY A 16 -17.17 30.07 -12.86
CA GLY A 16 -16.39 30.76 -11.82
C GLY A 16 -15.93 29.89 -10.65
N CYS A 17 -16.26 28.59 -10.63
CA CYS A 17 -16.06 27.77 -9.41
C CYS A 17 -14.71 27.05 -9.30
N SER A 18 -13.81 27.09 -10.30
CA SER A 18 -12.47 26.52 -10.10
C SER A 18 -11.52 27.54 -9.49
N SER A 19 -11.29 27.46 -8.17
CA SER A 19 -10.40 28.37 -7.47
C SER A 19 -8.93 28.07 -7.78
N LYS A 20 -8.04 29.05 -7.55
CA LYS A 20 -6.58 28.84 -7.63
C LYS A 20 -6.11 27.75 -6.67
N ASP A 21 -6.82 27.57 -5.56
CA ASP A 21 -6.54 26.55 -4.55
C ASP A 21 -6.83 25.15 -5.09
N GLU A 22 -7.92 24.96 -5.85
CA GLU A 22 -8.20 23.68 -6.51
C GLU A 22 -7.11 23.30 -7.52
N GLN A 23 -6.61 24.27 -8.29
CA GLN A 23 -5.51 24.04 -9.24
C GLN A 23 -4.21 23.66 -8.51
N ALA A 24 -3.89 24.33 -7.40
CA ALA A 24 -2.73 24.01 -6.58
C ALA A 24 -2.83 22.61 -5.94
N LEU A 25 -4.02 22.22 -5.46
CA LEU A 25 -4.29 20.88 -4.93
C LEU A 25 -4.14 19.81 -6.01
N MET A 26 -4.68 20.03 -7.20
CA MET A 26 -4.53 19.08 -8.33
C MET A 26 -3.06 18.96 -8.76
N GLN A 27 -2.32 20.06 -8.81
CA GLN A 27 -0.90 20.02 -9.13
C GLN A 27 -0.08 19.28 -8.06
N ASN A 28 -0.40 19.46 -6.78
CA ASN A 28 0.23 18.71 -5.69
C ASN A 28 -0.11 17.22 -5.75
N TYR A 29 -1.36 16.88 -6.05
CA TYR A 29 -1.78 15.49 -6.24
C TYR A 29 -1.04 14.81 -7.39
N GLU A 30 -0.94 15.49 -8.55
CA GLU A 30 -0.24 14.95 -9.71
C GLU A 30 1.27 14.81 -9.46
N SER A 31 1.90 15.77 -8.75
CA SER A 31 3.32 15.66 -8.40
C SER A 31 3.62 14.55 -7.39
N ASN A 32 2.66 14.19 -6.52
CA ASN A 32 2.79 13.13 -5.51
C ASN A 32 1.99 11.86 -5.84
N LYS A 33 1.56 11.70 -7.10
CA LYS A 33 0.68 10.62 -7.53
C LYS A 33 1.19 9.24 -7.17
N MET A 34 2.50 9.00 -7.29
CA MET A 34 3.12 7.72 -6.97
C MET A 34 3.09 7.42 -5.47
N TYR A 35 3.35 8.44 -4.64
CA TYR A 35 3.24 8.35 -3.19
C TYR A 35 1.82 7.95 -2.78
N TYR A 36 0.79 8.63 -3.30
CA TYR A 36 -0.60 8.31 -2.97
C TYR A 36 -1.02 6.92 -3.46
N LYS A 37 -0.57 6.49 -4.65
CA LYS A 37 -0.81 5.13 -5.15
C LYS A 37 -0.20 4.06 -4.24
N LYS A 38 1.03 4.26 -3.78
CA LYS A 38 1.70 3.33 -2.84
C LYS A 38 1.03 3.36 -1.47
N LEU A 39 0.61 4.52 -0.99
CA LEU A 39 -0.11 4.65 0.27
C LEU A 39 -1.43 3.86 0.27
N GLN A 40 -2.19 3.90 -0.83
CA GLN A 40 -3.40 3.09 -0.98
C GLN A 40 -3.15 1.57 -1.00
N LYS A 41 -1.91 1.16 -1.26
CA LYS A 41 -1.46 -0.24 -1.26
C LYS A 41 -0.65 -0.58 -0.01
N THR A 42 -0.71 0.28 1.00
CA THR A 42 -0.02 0.09 2.27
C THR A 42 -1.00 -0.36 3.35
N GLU A 43 -0.61 -1.39 4.09
CA GLU A 43 -1.34 -1.88 5.26
C GLU A 43 -0.40 -1.93 6.46
N LYS A 44 -0.95 -1.86 7.68
CA LYS A 44 -0.17 -1.97 8.92
C LYS A 44 -0.86 -2.86 9.96
N THR A 45 -0.07 -3.54 10.76
CA THR A 45 -0.50 -4.38 11.89
C THR A 45 0.50 -4.27 13.01
N GLN A 46 0.03 -4.51 14.22
CA GLN A 46 0.86 -4.50 15.41
C GLN A 46 0.72 -5.80 16.19
N LEU A 47 1.81 -6.21 16.83
CA LEU A 47 1.81 -7.25 17.85
C LEU A 47 2.02 -6.56 19.20
N MET A 48 1.17 -6.88 20.17
CA MET A 48 1.12 -6.18 21.45
C MET A 48 1.31 -7.16 22.60
N GLN A 49 1.96 -6.70 23.66
CA GLN A 49 2.07 -7.40 24.92
C GLN A 49 1.75 -6.43 26.05
N ASN A 50 0.83 -6.80 26.95
CA ASN A 50 0.39 -5.96 28.06
C ASN A 50 -0.05 -4.55 27.64
N GLY A 51 -0.70 -4.43 26.47
CA GLY A 51 -1.17 -3.14 25.95
C GLY A 51 -0.09 -2.26 25.30
N VAL A 52 1.16 -2.74 25.21
CA VAL A 52 2.27 -2.04 24.56
C VAL A 52 2.60 -2.67 23.21
N THR A 53 2.83 -1.84 22.19
CA THR A 53 3.21 -2.31 20.84
C THR A 53 4.67 -2.78 20.85
N LYS A 54 4.85 -4.10 20.71
CA LYS A 54 6.17 -4.73 20.64
C LYS A 54 6.73 -4.78 19.23
N VAL A 55 5.85 -5.04 18.26
CA VAL A 55 6.21 -5.07 16.85
C VAL A 55 5.19 -4.28 16.04
N LEU A 56 5.66 -3.40 15.17
CA LEU A 56 4.83 -2.74 14.16
C LEU A 56 5.35 -3.16 12.79
N LEU A 57 4.49 -3.83 12.02
CA LEU A 57 4.77 -4.16 10.63
C LEU A 57 3.90 -3.29 9.73
N THR A 58 4.55 -2.58 8.82
CA THR A 58 3.88 -1.82 7.75
C THR A 58 4.41 -2.32 6.41
N ALA A 59 3.52 -2.61 5.47
CA ALA A 59 3.91 -3.18 4.18
C ALA A 59 3.17 -2.50 3.02
N THR A 60 3.91 -2.10 2.00
CA THR A 60 3.37 -1.66 0.70
C THR A 60 3.50 -2.79 -0.30
N TYR A 61 2.37 -3.19 -0.90
CA TYR A 61 2.39 -4.07 -2.07
C TYR A 61 2.83 -3.31 -3.32
N LEU A 62 3.89 -3.78 -3.98
CA LEU A 62 4.52 -3.09 -5.11
C LEU A 62 3.95 -3.52 -6.46
N ASN A 63 3.37 -4.71 -6.55
CA ASN A 63 2.99 -5.28 -7.84
C ASN A 63 1.63 -4.70 -8.33
N ASN A 64 1.74 -3.48 -8.86
CA ASN A 64 0.80 -2.82 -9.77
C ASN A 64 1.55 -1.77 -10.62
N THR A 65 2.61 -2.20 -11.29
CA THR A 65 3.07 -1.51 -12.49
C THR A 65 2.71 -2.43 -13.64
N TYR A 66 2.00 -1.91 -14.64
CA TYR A 66 1.43 -2.61 -15.80
C TYR A 66 0.06 -3.28 -15.57
N ALA A 67 -0.91 -2.49 -15.11
CA ALA A 67 -2.20 -2.45 -15.80
C ALA A 67 -2.03 -1.87 -17.22
N ASN A 68 -1.12 -2.45 -18.02
CA ASN A 68 -1.20 -2.35 -19.45
C ASN A 68 -2.15 -3.46 -19.87
N GLN A 69 -3.15 -3.04 -20.62
CA GLN A 69 -4.45 -3.64 -20.87
C GLN A 69 -4.39 -4.86 -21.80
N SER A 70 -3.35 -5.68 -21.68
CA SER A 70 -3.33 -6.96 -22.33
C SER A 70 -2.60 -7.93 -21.43
N ILE A 71 -3.17 -9.12 -21.35
CA ILE A 71 -2.52 -10.30 -20.82
C ILE A 71 -2.49 -10.35 -19.28
N PHE A 72 -3.46 -11.11 -18.75
CA PHE A 72 -3.20 -12.16 -17.76
C PHE A 72 -2.07 -13.06 -18.28
N ASN A 73 -0.87 -12.49 -18.39
CA ASN A 73 0.29 -13.16 -18.91
C ASN A 73 0.75 -14.10 -17.83
N HIS A 74 0.67 -15.36 -18.18
CA HIS A 74 1.22 -16.52 -17.49
C HIS A 74 2.76 -16.42 -17.42
N ASP A 75 3.32 -15.30 -16.94
CA ASP A 75 4.74 -15.23 -16.67
C ASP A 75 5.02 -16.08 -15.44
N LYS A 76 5.61 -17.25 -15.69
CA LYS A 76 5.93 -18.25 -14.66
C LYS A 76 6.93 -17.71 -13.62
N ASN A 77 7.57 -16.57 -13.89
CA ASN A 77 8.54 -15.92 -13.00
C ASN A 77 7.97 -14.72 -12.23
N ALA A 78 6.68 -14.41 -12.36
CA ALA A 78 6.08 -13.30 -11.61
C ALA A 78 6.19 -13.55 -10.09
N THR A 79 6.50 -12.51 -9.31
CA THR A 79 6.51 -12.55 -7.85
C THR A 79 5.49 -11.57 -7.27
N GLU A 80 5.12 -11.80 -6.02
CA GLU A 80 4.35 -10.83 -5.25
C GLU A 80 5.33 -10.03 -4.39
N ASP A 81 5.59 -8.79 -4.79
CA ASP A 81 6.67 -7.98 -4.22
C ASP A 81 6.15 -6.94 -3.22
N PHE A 82 6.88 -6.75 -2.13
CA PHE A 82 6.54 -5.82 -1.05
C PHE A 82 7.75 -5.04 -0.58
N ILE A 83 7.52 -3.77 -0.22
CA ILE A 83 8.39 -3.06 0.73
C ILE A 83 7.78 -3.21 2.11
N ILE A 84 8.55 -3.72 3.05
CA ILE A 84 8.11 -3.97 4.43
C ILE A 84 9.01 -3.21 5.39
N GLY A 85 8.40 -2.38 6.23
CA GLY A 85 9.02 -1.75 7.38
C GLY A 85 8.63 -2.49 8.65
N ILE A 86 9.64 -2.88 9.44
CA ILE A 86 9.44 -3.55 10.73
C ILE A 86 10.11 -2.70 11.80
N TYR A 87 9.30 -2.26 12.76
CA TYR A 87 9.76 -1.72 14.04
C TYR A 87 9.61 -2.80 15.11
N ASN A 88 10.61 -2.92 15.97
CA ASN A 88 10.61 -3.82 17.12
C ASN A 88 11.15 -3.04 18.33
N GLU A 89 10.34 -2.93 19.38
CA GLU A 89 10.68 -2.22 20.62
C GLU A 89 11.86 -2.88 21.34
N ASP A 90 11.87 -4.20 21.41
CA ASP A 90 12.85 -4.94 22.23
C ASP A 90 14.20 -5.14 21.49
N LYS A 91 14.27 -4.80 20.19
CA LYS A 91 15.46 -4.95 19.34
C LYS A 91 15.66 -3.74 18.43
N GLU A 92 16.06 -2.62 19.01
CA GLU A 92 16.35 -1.37 18.28
C GLU A 92 17.38 -1.56 17.13
N ASN A 93 18.23 -2.60 17.18
CA ASN A 93 19.35 -2.73 16.25
C ASN A 93 19.54 -4.08 15.53
N GLN A 94 18.81 -5.15 15.87
CA GLN A 94 18.99 -6.46 15.23
C GLN A 94 17.66 -7.22 15.08
N ILE A 95 16.91 -6.85 14.05
CA ILE A 95 15.72 -7.58 13.63
C ILE A 95 16.17 -8.73 12.73
N LEU A 96 16.05 -9.97 13.22
CA LEU A 96 16.34 -11.18 12.44
C LEU A 96 15.02 -11.84 12.02
N VAL A 97 14.56 -11.48 10.81
CA VAL A 97 13.42 -12.14 10.18
C VAL A 97 13.79 -13.60 9.94
N ASN A 98 12.88 -14.54 10.24
CA ASN A 98 13.06 -15.99 10.33
C ASN A 98 13.71 -16.52 11.63
N HIS A 99 14.13 -15.65 12.54
CA HIS A 99 14.52 -16.06 13.90
C HIS A 99 13.52 -15.56 14.94
N ASP A 100 13.13 -14.28 14.86
CA ASP A 100 12.25 -13.65 15.85
C ASP A 100 10.77 -13.67 15.45
N PHE A 101 10.53 -13.81 14.14
CA PHE A 101 9.19 -13.90 13.56
C PHE A 101 9.27 -14.53 12.18
N SER A 102 8.18 -15.20 11.80
CA SER A 102 7.95 -15.68 10.44
C SER A 102 7.08 -14.70 9.66
N LEU A 103 7.30 -14.66 8.34
CA LEU A 103 6.54 -13.80 7.44
C LEU A 103 6.07 -14.62 6.24
N THR A 104 4.75 -14.75 6.08
CA THR A 104 4.16 -15.59 5.02
C THR A 104 3.09 -14.85 4.24
N LEU A 105 3.00 -15.13 2.93
CA LEU A 105 1.95 -14.62 2.06
C LEU A 105 1.03 -15.75 1.63
N GLY A 106 -0.22 -15.72 2.07
CA GLY A 106 -1.19 -16.78 1.79
C GLY A 106 -0.72 -18.16 2.26
N GLY A 107 0.07 -18.22 3.34
CA GLY A 107 0.65 -19.44 3.89
C GLY A 107 1.92 -19.93 3.20
N LYS A 108 2.51 -19.16 2.29
CA LYS A 108 3.80 -19.47 1.65
C LYS A 108 4.90 -18.55 2.16
N ASP A 109 6.10 -19.10 2.34
CA ASP A 109 7.28 -18.33 2.72
C ASP A 109 7.74 -17.40 1.59
N ALA A 110 8.51 -16.38 1.98
CA ALA A 110 9.19 -15.51 1.04
C ALA A 110 10.25 -16.29 0.24
N LEU A 111 10.33 -16.01 -1.06
CA LEU A 111 11.41 -16.49 -1.92
C LEU A 111 12.74 -15.82 -1.55
N ASN A 112 12.68 -14.53 -1.23
CA ASN A 112 13.82 -13.78 -0.72
C ASN A 112 13.38 -12.60 0.14
N MET A 113 14.33 -12.08 0.92
CA MET A 113 14.16 -10.88 1.71
C MET A 113 15.50 -10.14 1.78
N LYS A 114 15.52 -8.90 1.27
CA LYS A 114 16.74 -8.08 1.20
C LYS A 114 16.55 -6.79 2.00
N SER A 115 17.47 -6.52 2.93
CA SER A 115 17.48 -5.25 3.68
C SER A 115 17.71 -4.07 2.74
N ILE A 116 16.96 -2.98 2.97
CA ILE A 116 17.02 -1.73 2.23
C ILE A 116 17.58 -0.64 3.15
N PRO A 117 18.66 0.07 2.74
CA PRO A 117 19.13 1.24 3.47
C PRO A 117 18.08 2.37 3.48
N LYS A 118 17.96 3.11 4.59
CA LYS A 118 16.97 4.21 4.75
C LYS A 118 17.04 5.27 3.64
N GLY A 119 18.23 5.58 3.13
CA GLY A 119 18.42 6.53 2.02
C GLY A 119 18.21 5.95 0.62
N SER A 120 17.74 4.71 0.49
CA SER A 120 17.57 4.07 -0.80
C SER A 120 16.50 4.78 -1.65
N PRO A 121 16.75 5.01 -2.95
CA PRO A 121 15.72 5.52 -3.87
C PRO A 121 14.44 4.67 -3.88
N LEU A 122 14.51 3.38 -3.53
CA LEU A 122 13.35 2.49 -3.43
C LEU A 122 12.32 2.97 -2.39
N LEU A 123 12.76 3.71 -1.36
CA LEU A 123 11.90 4.21 -0.30
C LEU A 123 11.31 5.60 -0.60
N LYS A 124 11.73 6.30 -1.66
CA LYS A 124 11.39 7.72 -1.93
C LYS A 124 9.90 8.05 -1.82
N ASP A 125 9.03 7.15 -2.28
CA ASP A 125 7.57 7.38 -2.27
C ASP A 125 6.83 6.48 -1.26
N ILE A 126 7.53 5.95 -0.25
CA ILE A 126 6.95 5.13 0.81
C ILE A 126 6.54 6.04 1.97
N GLY A 127 5.27 5.98 2.38
CA GLY A 127 4.71 6.93 3.35
C GLY A 127 4.99 6.65 4.82
N PHE A 128 5.68 5.56 5.15
CA PHE A 128 5.95 5.14 6.53
C PHE A 128 7.44 5.01 6.84
N ILE A 129 8.30 5.80 6.16
CA ILE A 129 9.72 5.85 6.51
C ILE A 129 9.85 6.38 7.94
N SER A 130 10.60 5.67 8.77
CA SER A 130 10.89 6.09 10.15
C SER A 130 12.29 5.67 10.55
N GLU A 131 12.85 6.38 11.53
CA GLU A 131 14.19 6.09 12.04
C GLU A 131 14.25 4.77 12.82
N TRP A 132 13.13 4.31 13.34
CA TRP A 132 13.06 3.13 14.20
C TRP A 132 12.78 1.84 13.42
N SER A 133 12.35 1.94 12.15
CA SER A 133 12.06 0.77 11.34
C SER A 133 13.27 0.31 10.53
N LYS A 134 13.40 -1.01 10.36
CA LYS A 134 14.23 -1.61 9.33
C LYS A 134 13.36 -1.93 8.12
N PHE A 135 13.90 -1.69 6.92
CA PHE A 135 13.16 -1.83 5.67
C PHE A 135 13.68 -3.01 4.86
N TYR A 136 12.78 -3.71 4.19
CA TYR A 136 13.10 -4.89 3.41
C TYR A 136 12.32 -4.90 2.09
N LEU A 137 12.97 -5.35 1.03
CA LEU A 137 12.34 -5.76 -0.21
C LEU A 137 12.10 -7.28 -0.10
N VAL A 138 10.85 -7.70 -0.22
CA VAL A 138 10.45 -9.10 -0.01
C VAL A 138 9.72 -9.59 -1.23
N HIS A 139 10.16 -10.72 -1.79
CA HIS A 139 9.50 -11.37 -2.91
C HIS A 139 8.83 -12.66 -2.44
N PHE A 140 7.55 -12.83 -2.75
CA PHE A 140 6.81 -14.06 -2.52
C PHE A 140 6.48 -14.76 -3.84
N PRO A 141 6.19 -16.08 -3.81
CA PRO A 141 5.73 -16.80 -5.00
C PRO A 141 4.45 -16.17 -5.57
N HIS A 142 4.31 -16.18 -6.89
CA HIS A 142 3.08 -15.73 -7.55
C HIS A 142 1.83 -16.38 -6.95
N MET A 143 0.79 -15.57 -6.76
CA MET A 143 -0.51 -16.06 -6.33
C MET A 143 -1.58 -15.78 -7.39
N ASN A 144 -2.20 -16.84 -7.92
CA ASN A 144 -3.38 -16.70 -8.79
C ASN A 144 -4.66 -16.38 -7.98
N LYS A 145 -4.55 -15.50 -6.99
CA LYS A 145 -5.66 -15.00 -6.15
C LYS A 145 -5.66 -13.48 -6.21
N LYS A 146 -6.85 -12.89 -6.27
CA LYS A 146 -7.01 -11.42 -6.29
C LYS A 146 -6.79 -10.77 -4.92
N LYS A 147 -6.97 -11.55 -3.85
CA LYS A 147 -6.76 -11.14 -2.46
C LYS A 147 -5.84 -12.14 -1.78
N PHE A 148 -5.00 -11.65 -0.87
CA PHE A 148 -4.10 -12.48 -0.09
C PHE A 148 -3.80 -11.82 1.24
N LYS A 149 -3.39 -12.64 2.20
CA LYS A 149 -3.06 -12.24 3.56
C LYS A 149 -1.56 -12.34 3.75
N LEU A 150 -0.93 -11.24 4.14
CA LEU A 150 0.44 -11.24 4.64
C LEU A 150 0.37 -11.38 6.16
N ILE A 151 1.00 -12.42 6.69
CA ILE A 151 0.93 -12.78 8.10
C ILE A 151 2.33 -12.67 8.68
N ILE A 152 2.44 -11.92 9.78
CA ILE A 152 3.59 -11.96 10.68
C ILE A 152 3.22 -12.80 11.89
N ASP A 153 4.07 -13.75 12.24
CA ASP A 153 3.87 -14.64 13.39
C ASP A 153 5.10 -14.58 14.30
N SER A 154 4.88 -14.28 15.58
CA SER A 154 5.90 -14.30 16.62
C SER A 154 5.44 -15.24 17.72
N GLU A 155 6.34 -16.12 18.17
CA GLU A 155 6.03 -17.05 19.27
C GLU A 155 5.68 -16.33 20.58
N ILE A 156 6.23 -15.12 20.77
CA ILE A 156 6.09 -14.34 22.02
C ILE A 156 4.94 -13.35 21.92
N TYR A 157 4.79 -12.66 20.79
CA TYR A 157 3.83 -11.56 20.63
C TYR A 157 2.58 -11.93 19.83
N GLY A 158 2.50 -13.17 19.34
CA GLY A 158 1.38 -13.69 18.56
C GLY A 158 1.40 -13.26 17.10
N LYS A 159 0.20 -13.20 16.50
CA LYS A 159 0.00 -13.11 15.05
C LYS A 159 -0.63 -11.80 14.62
N GLY A 160 -0.08 -11.22 13.56
CA GLY A 160 -0.59 -10.02 12.88
C GLY A 160 -0.95 -10.36 11.44
N THR A 161 -2.04 -9.79 10.93
CA THR A 161 -2.54 -10.07 9.57
C THR A 161 -2.77 -8.76 8.82
N LEU A 162 -2.24 -8.69 7.61
CA LEU A 162 -2.50 -7.63 6.64
C LEU A 162 -3.26 -8.20 5.44
N GLU A 163 -4.30 -7.49 5.01
CA GLU A 163 -5.12 -7.92 3.88
C GLU A 163 -4.86 -7.05 2.65
N PHE A 164 -4.40 -7.69 1.58
CA PHE A 164 -4.07 -7.02 0.32
C PHE A 164 -4.97 -7.49 -0.82
N ALA A 165 -5.11 -6.62 -1.82
CA ALA A 165 -5.80 -6.90 -3.06
C ALA A 165 -5.01 -6.39 -4.27
N LYS A 166 -4.97 -7.21 -5.34
CA LYS A 166 -4.33 -6.86 -6.61
C LYS A 166 -5.02 -5.66 -7.26
N VAL A 167 -6.34 -5.71 -7.35
CA VAL A 167 -7.17 -4.59 -7.84
C VAL A 167 -7.58 -3.66 -6.69
N ALA A 168 -8.08 -2.47 -7.02
CA ALA A 168 -8.55 -1.53 -6.02
C ALA A 168 -9.73 -2.10 -5.21
N LYS A 169 -9.77 -1.80 -3.90
CA LYS A 169 -10.77 -2.36 -2.96
C LYS A 169 -12.21 -2.11 -3.41
N TYR A 170 -12.51 -0.92 -3.94
CA TYR A 170 -13.85 -0.52 -4.41
C TYR A 170 -14.40 -1.39 -5.56
N VAL A 171 -13.55 -2.06 -6.34
CA VAL A 171 -13.99 -2.96 -7.42
C VAL A 171 -14.69 -4.20 -6.86
N PHE A 172 -14.39 -4.58 -5.61
CA PHE A 172 -15.03 -5.71 -4.94
C PHE A 172 -16.29 -5.35 -4.17
N GLU A 173 -16.41 -4.13 -3.66
CA GLU A 173 -17.58 -3.70 -2.89
C GLU A 173 -18.83 -3.59 -3.77
N LYS A 174 -18.67 -3.18 -5.03
CA LYS A 174 -19.78 -3.07 -5.99
C LYS A 174 -20.44 -4.41 -6.34
N GLN A 175 -19.79 -5.54 -6.06
CA GLN A 175 -20.33 -6.87 -6.36
C GLN A 175 -21.28 -7.39 -5.25
N ASN A 176 -21.29 -6.75 -4.08
CA ASN A 176 -22.16 -7.11 -2.95
C ASN A 176 -23.32 -6.11 -2.71
N SER A 177 -23.46 -5.07 -3.53
CA SER A 177 -24.58 -4.11 -3.44
C SER A 177 -25.42 -4.13 -4.71
N ILE A 178 -26.09 -5.26 -4.95
CA ILE A 178 -27.33 -5.29 -5.74
C ILE A 178 -28.31 -6.21 -5.00
N PHE A 179 -28.91 -5.66 -3.95
CA PHE A 179 -30.25 -6.00 -3.48
C PHE A 179 -30.92 -4.68 -3.10
#